data_AF-A0A3M9ZPZ3-F1
#
_entry.id   AF-A0A3M9ZPZ3-F1
#
_cell.length_a   1.000
_cell.length_b   1.000
_cell.length_c   1.000
_cell.angle_alpha   90.00
_cell.angle_beta   90.00
_cell.angle_gamma   90.00
#
_symmetry.space_group_name_H-M   'P 1'
#
loop_
_entity.id
_entity.type
_entity.pdbx_description
1 polymer ?
#
loop_
_entity_poly.entity_id
_entity_poly.type
_entity_poly.pdbx_seq_one_letter_code
_entity_poly.pdbx_strand_id
1 'polypeptide(L)'
;RRAGGDGADGGHAAAGDGAGEQAAGGQDAGGHAKQRAAPRQRAVPRMSVSIDESLCIGCCSCETIAPSVFSVDKDRQVNPKSSVTDPLGAAHETIMDAAETCPTKAITVYDMALRRRLCPL
;
A
#
# COMPACT_ATOMS: atom_id res chain seq x y z
N ARG A 1 48.58 -32.14 0.65
CA ARG A 1 47.82 -32.98 1.61
C ARG A 1 46.76 -32.08 2.25
N ARG A 2 45.47 -32.50 2.22
CA ARG A 2 44.30 -32.26 3.13
C ARG A 2 44.38 -31.10 4.15
N ALA A 3 43.33 -30.35 4.54
CA ALA A 3 41.87 -30.46 4.41
C ALA A 3 41.18 -29.22 5.06
N GLY A 4 39.86 -29.07 4.84
CA GLY A 4 38.88 -28.40 5.72
C GLY A 4 38.28 -27.12 5.11
N GLY A 5 36.97 -26.85 5.09
CA GLY A 5 35.73 -27.51 5.56
C GLY A 5 34.56 -26.77 4.87
N ASP A 6 33.48 -27.43 4.45
CA ASP A 6 32.27 -27.82 5.21
C ASP A 6 31.26 -26.67 5.45
N GLY A 7 30.03 -26.83 4.94
CA GLY A 7 28.82 -26.09 5.34
C GLY A 7 27.92 -25.66 4.16
N ALA A 8 27.15 -26.56 3.56
CA ALA A 8 25.76 -26.92 3.90
C ALA A 8 24.68 -26.01 3.27
N ASP A 9 24.25 -26.42 2.07
CA ASP A 9 23.08 -25.98 1.32
C ASP A 9 21.79 -26.61 1.86
N GLY A 10 20.83 -25.77 2.25
CA GLY A 10 19.49 -26.18 2.69
C GLY A 10 18.51 -26.17 1.53
N GLY A 11 18.13 -27.35 1.05
CA GLY A 11 17.00 -27.54 0.13
C GLY A 11 15.65 -27.51 0.83
N HIS A 12 14.61 -27.09 0.10
CA HIS A 12 13.21 -27.25 0.49
C HIS A 12 12.49 -27.98 -0.65
N ALA A 13 11.87 -29.13 -0.33
CA ALA A 13 11.05 -29.93 -1.21
C ALA A 13 9.78 -30.36 -0.46
N ALA A 14 8.61 -30.22 -1.10
CA ALA A 14 7.34 -30.95 -0.87
C ALA A 14 6.22 -30.16 -1.59
N ALA A 15 5.12 -30.71 -2.11
CA ALA A 15 4.67 -32.02 -2.58
C ALA A 15 3.32 -31.69 -3.27
N GLY A 16 2.97 -32.38 -4.36
CA GLY A 16 1.62 -32.31 -4.94
C GLY A 16 0.74 -33.44 -4.41
N ASP A 17 -0.58 -33.33 -4.56
CA ASP A 17 -1.52 -34.44 -4.81
C ASP A 17 -2.92 -33.86 -5.10
N GLY A 18 -3.66 -34.52 -5.99
CA GLY A 18 -4.97 -34.07 -6.49
C GLY A 18 -6.17 -34.95 -6.11
N ALA A 19 -7.23 -34.77 -6.91
CA ALA A 19 -8.48 -35.53 -7.05
C ALA A 19 -9.69 -35.17 -6.15
N GLY A 20 -10.88 -35.06 -6.79
CA GLY A 20 -12.17 -35.18 -6.11
C GLY A 20 -13.34 -34.39 -6.72
N GLU A 21 -14.03 -34.99 -7.68
CA GLU A 21 -15.30 -34.54 -8.27
C GLU A 21 -16.48 -35.17 -7.49
N GLN A 22 -17.64 -34.47 -7.38
CA GLN A 22 -19.02 -34.98 -7.55
C GLN A 22 -20.12 -34.08 -6.94
N ALA A 23 -21.32 -34.20 -7.50
CA ALA A 23 -22.45 -33.28 -7.52
C ALA A 23 -23.71 -33.78 -6.75
N ALA A 24 -24.62 -32.84 -6.45
CA ALA A 24 -26.11 -32.92 -6.31
C ALA A 24 -26.57 -31.70 -5.48
N GLY A 25 -27.68 -30.97 -5.68
CA GLY A 25 -28.95 -31.16 -6.39
C GLY A 25 -30.10 -30.75 -5.44
N GLY A 26 -31.03 -29.88 -5.87
CA GLY A 26 -32.32 -29.55 -5.20
C GLY A 26 -32.45 -28.10 -4.69
N GLN A 27 -33.06 -27.17 -5.45
CA GLN A 27 -34.50 -26.79 -5.51
C GLN A 27 -34.99 -25.99 -4.30
N ASP A 28 -35.42 -24.73 -4.51
CA ASP A 28 -36.73 -24.20 -4.05
C ASP A 28 -36.98 -22.74 -4.52
N ALA A 29 -38.26 -22.40 -4.62
CA ALA A 29 -38.85 -21.37 -5.46
C ALA A 29 -39.14 -20.01 -4.78
N GLY A 30 -39.42 -19.00 -5.62
CA GLY A 30 -39.96 -17.68 -5.26
C GLY A 30 -38.92 -16.57 -5.47
N GLY A 31 -39.09 -15.56 -6.30
CA GLY A 31 -40.30 -14.82 -6.65
C GLY A 31 -40.13 -13.38 -6.14
N HIS A 32 -40.16 -12.43 -7.08
CA HIS A 32 -40.39 -10.98 -6.91
C HIS A 32 -39.20 -10.00 -6.78
N ALA A 33 -39.30 -8.99 -7.63
CA ALA A 33 -38.94 -7.58 -7.40
C ALA A 33 -37.46 -7.17 -7.47
N LYS A 34 -37.00 -7.03 -8.72
CA LYS A 34 -36.57 -5.74 -9.29
C LYS A 34 -35.82 -4.81 -8.34
N GLN A 35 -34.49 -4.91 -8.31
CA GLN A 35 -33.63 -3.78 -7.96
C GLN A 35 -32.35 -3.84 -8.81
N ARG A 36 -32.35 -3.10 -9.93
CA ARG A 36 -31.11 -2.69 -10.58
C ARG A 36 -30.43 -1.71 -9.64
N ALA A 37 -29.59 -2.22 -8.75
CA ALA A 37 -28.64 -1.38 -8.04
C ALA A 37 -27.67 -0.84 -9.09
N ALA A 38 -27.80 0.43 -9.45
CA ALA A 38 -26.78 1.14 -10.20
C ALA A 38 -25.42 0.88 -9.53
N PRO A 39 -24.32 0.69 -10.28
CA PRO A 39 -23.01 0.56 -9.67
C PRO A 39 -22.84 1.81 -8.81
N ARG A 40 -22.69 1.61 -7.49
CA ARG A 40 -22.25 2.68 -6.60
C ARG A 40 -20.92 3.11 -7.19
N GLN A 41 -20.93 4.18 -7.95
CA GLN A 41 -19.72 4.75 -8.52
C GLN A 41 -18.88 5.09 -7.30
N ARG A 42 -17.95 4.19 -6.97
CA ARG A 42 -17.00 4.36 -5.88
C ARG A 42 -16.21 5.58 -6.31
N ALA A 43 -16.59 6.74 -5.79
CA ALA A 43 -15.92 7.99 -6.08
C ALA A 43 -14.44 7.71 -5.84
N VAL A 44 -13.65 7.69 -6.90
CA VAL A 44 -12.21 7.52 -6.78
C VAL A 44 -11.76 8.72 -5.95
N PRO A 45 -11.22 8.51 -4.73
CA PRO A 45 -10.80 9.63 -3.92
C PRO A 45 -9.69 10.32 -4.70
N ARG A 46 -9.99 11.50 -5.23
CA ARG A 46 -8.99 12.40 -5.82
C ARG A 46 -8.25 13.02 -4.65
N MET A 47 -7.36 12.25 -4.02
CA MET A 47 -6.47 12.76 -3.00
C MET A 47 -5.26 13.44 -3.65
N SER A 48 -4.79 14.52 -3.03
CA SER A 48 -3.54 15.18 -3.34
C SER A 48 -2.58 14.97 -2.18
N VAL A 49 -1.33 14.63 -2.49
CA VAL A 49 -0.28 14.37 -1.51
C VAL A 49 0.89 15.30 -1.81
N SER A 50 1.44 15.93 -0.77
CA SER A 50 2.60 16.82 -0.88
C SER A 50 3.49 16.71 0.35
N ILE A 51 4.77 17.07 0.21
CA ILE A 51 5.75 17.09 1.30
C ILE A 51 6.27 18.52 1.45
N ASP A 52 6.24 19.04 2.67
CA ASP A 52 6.95 20.25 3.05
C ASP A 52 8.42 19.91 3.40
N GLU A 53 9.33 20.23 2.48
CA GLU A 53 10.77 19.98 2.66
C GLU A 53 11.38 20.71 3.87
N SER A 54 10.79 21.84 4.30
CA SER A 54 11.26 22.60 5.44
C SER A 54 11.01 21.85 6.76
N LEU A 55 9.94 21.05 6.81
CA LEU A 55 9.58 20.21 7.96
C LEU A 55 10.14 18.80 7.85
N CYS A 56 10.45 18.32 6.64
CA CYS A 56 11.00 16.98 6.43
C CYS A 56 12.42 16.87 7.04
N ILE A 57 12.60 15.99 8.01
CA ILE A 57 13.90 15.74 8.67
C ILE A 57 14.63 14.49 8.14
N GLY A 58 14.13 13.89 7.05
CA GLY A 58 14.73 12.68 6.47
C GLY A 58 14.59 11.42 7.33
N CYS A 59 13.42 11.21 7.95
CA CYS A 59 13.15 10.00 8.76
C CYS A 59 12.93 8.73 7.92
N CYS A 60 12.72 8.85 6.61
CA CYS A 60 12.53 7.76 5.64
C CYS A 60 11.33 6.81 5.89
N SER A 61 10.49 7.05 6.90
CA SER A 61 9.33 6.20 7.20
C SER A 61 8.33 6.14 6.04
N CYS A 62 8.12 7.27 5.35
CA CYS A 62 7.19 7.35 4.23
C CYS A 62 7.61 6.50 3.02
N GLU A 63 8.90 6.50 2.67
CA GLU A 63 9.44 5.62 1.62
C GLU A 63 9.36 4.14 2.01
N THR A 64 9.51 3.83 3.31
CA THR A 64 9.39 2.45 3.80
C THR A 64 7.95 1.92 3.69
N ILE A 65 6.96 2.76 4.00
CA ILE A 65 5.54 2.37 4.03
C ILE A 65 4.92 2.40 2.62
N ALA A 66 5.24 3.42 1.82
CA ALA A 66 4.71 3.61 0.48
C ALA A 66 5.82 3.98 -0.52
N PRO A 67 6.72 3.03 -0.88
CA PRO A 67 7.86 3.28 -1.77
C PRO A 67 7.45 3.66 -3.19
N SER A 68 6.26 3.26 -3.62
CA SER A 68 5.71 3.66 -4.92
C SER A 68 5.22 5.12 -4.93
N VAL A 69 5.02 5.73 -3.76
CA VAL A 69 4.47 7.09 -3.61
C VAL A 69 5.56 8.08 -3.22
N PHE A 70 6.42 7.70 -2.28
CA PHE A 70 7.47 8.55 -1.74
C PHE A 70 8.84 8.00 -2.09
N SER A 71 9.76 8.91 -2.37
CA SER A 71 11.18 8.59 -2.53
C SER A 71 12.01 9.53 -1.66
N VAL A 72 13.14 9.04 -1.15
CA VAL A 72 14.10 9.84 -0.42
C VAL A 72 15.28 10.19 -1.34
N ASP A 73 15.73 11.43 -1.31
CA ASP A 73 16.95 11.87 -2.00
C ASP A 73 18.19 11.20 -1.37
N LYS A 74 18.70 10.18 -2.06
CA LYS A 74 19.86 9.38 -1.62
C LYS A 74 21.20 10.04 -1.95
N ASP A 75 21.21 11.11 -2.75
CA ASP A 75 22.43 11.86 -3.08
C ASP A 75 22.82 12.81 -1.92
N ARG A 76 21.86 13.17 -1.07
CA ARG A 76 22.09 14.00 0.12
C ARG A 76 22.43 13.15 1.35
N GLN A 77 23.70 13.17 1.75
CA GLN A 77 24.15 12.43 2.92
C GLN A 77 23.68 13.01 4.26
N VAL A 78 23.39 14.32 4.31
CA VAL A 78 22.93 15.02 5.52
C VAL A 78 21.52 15.57 5.27
N ASN A 79 20.57 15.19 6.15
CA ASN A 79 19.16 15.60 6.08
C ASN A 79 18.51 15.34 4.70
N PRO A 80 18.51 14.09 4.21
CA PRO A 80 17.92 13.75 2.93
C PRO A 80 16.43 14.09 2.93
N LYS A 81 15.94 14.63 1.81
CA LYS A 81 14.55 15.08 1.70
C LYS A 81 13.71 14.06 0.98
N SER A 82 12.51 13.84 1.49
CA SER A 82 11.52 13.01 0.82
C SER A 82 10.75 13.83 -0.22
N SER A 83 10.42 13.22 -1.34
CA SER A 83 9.60 13.78 -2.41
C SER A 83 8.47 12.81 -2.78
N VAL A 84 7.42 13.32 -3.43
CA VAL A 84 6.31 12.50 -3.92
C VAL A 84 6.59 12.15 -5.39
N THR A 85 6.70 10.87 -5.68
CA THR A 85 6.92 10.33 -7.04
C THR A 85 5.60 10.08 -7.75
N ASP A 86 4.67 9.39 -7.10
CA ASP A 86 3.33 9.11 -7.62
C ASP A 86 2.29 9.20 -6.48
N PRO A 87 1.49 10.28 -6.40
CA PRO A 87 0.49 10.44 -5.36
C PRO A 87 -0.64 9.38 -5.40
N LEU A 88 -0.73 8.58 -6.47
CA LEU A 88 -1.67 7.46 -6.62
C LEU A 88 -0.96 6.09 -6.68
N GLY A 89 0.33 6.04 -6.37
CA GLY A 89 1.17 4.85 -6.48
C GLY A 89 0.86 3.75 -5.45
N ALA A 90 0.00 4.02 -4.47
CA ALA A 90 -0.44 3.06 -3.45
C ALA A 90 -1.91 3.28 -3.06
N ALA A 91 -2.45 2.35 -2.28
CA ALA A 91 -3.79 2.48 -1.71
C ALA A 91 -3.89 3.69 -0.75
N HIS A 92 -5.07 4.28 -0.66
CA HIS A 92 -5.35 5.42 0.22
C HIS A 92 -4.92 5.18 1.67
N GLU A 93 -5.21 3.99 2.20
CA GLU A 93 -4.82 3.61 3.57
C GLU A 93 -3.30 3.64 3.75
N THR A 94 -2.54 3.06 2.81
CA THR A 94 -1.07 3.06 2.84
C THR A 94 -0.47 4.48 2.80
N ILE A 95 -1.08 5.37 2.03
CA ILE A 95 -0.65 6.79 1.95
C ILE A 95 -0.96 7.52 3.25
N MET A 96 -2.12 7.26 3.85
CA MET A 96 -2.49 7.83 5.15
C MET A 96 -1.56 7.32 6.25
N ASP A 97 -1.27 6.02 6.32
CA ASP A 97 -0.33 5.44 7.28
C ASP A 97 1.07 6.08 7.16
N ALA A 98 1.56 6.27 5.93
CA ALA A 98 2.82 6.96 5.68
C ALA A 98 2.79 8.43 6.15
N ALA A 99 1.67 9.13 5.96
CA ALA A 99 1.51 10.51 6.39
C ALA A 99 1.41 10.65 7.91
N GLU A 100 0.67 9.77 8.58
CA GLU A 100 0.46 9.75 10.03
C GLU A 100 1.72 9.38 10.81
N THR A 101 2.58 8.55 10.23
CA THR A 101 3.88 8.17 10.83
C THR A 101 4.94 9.26 10.70
N CYS A 102 4.69 10.33 9.94
CA CYS A 102 5.65 11.43 9.77
C CYS A 102 5.78 12.24 11.08
N PRO A 103 6.94 12.17 11.78
CA PRO A 103 7.08 12.75 13.12
C PRO A 103 6.99 14.28 13.14
N THR A 104 7.30 14.93 12.02
CA THR A 104 7.27 16.39 11.87
C THR A 104 6.03 16.89 11.13
N LYS A 105 5.09 16.00 10.79
CA LYS A 105 3.87 16.33 10.03
C LYS A 105 4.17 17.03 8.70
N ALA A 106 5.29 16.69 8.07
CA ALA A 106 5.70 17.27 6.79
C ALA A 106 4.83 16.82 5.61
N ILE A 107 4.14 15.68 5.74
CA ILE A 107 3.31 15.11 4.67
C ILE A 107 1.89 15.66 4.81
N THR A 108 1.41 16.32 3.76
CA THR A 108 0.05 16.82 3.66
C THR A 108 -0.76 15.96 2.71
N VAL A 109 -1.88 15.43 3.21
CA VAL A 109 -2.87 14.70 2.41
C VAL A 109 -4.16 15.52 2.38
N TYR A 110 -4.64 15.82 1.18
CA TYR A 110 -5.84 16.61 0.94
C TYR A 110 -6.86 15.85 0.12
N ASP A 111 -8.10 15.81 0.58
CA ASP A 111 -9.22 15.23 -0.15
C ASP A 111 -9.88 16.29 -1.03
N MET A 112 -9.77 16.16 -2.35
CA MET A 112 -10.36 17.11 -3.30
C MET A 112 -11.88 16.96 -3.42
N ALA A 113 -12.44 15.79 -3.11
CA ALA A 113 -13.89 15.56 -3.16
C ALA A 113 -14.58 16.21 -1.95
N LEU A 114 -14.01 16.04 -0.76
CA LEU A 114 -14.50 16.64 0.49
C LEU A 114 -13.97 18.06 0.71
N ARG A 115 -13.00 18.51 -0.09
CA ARG A 115 -12.33 19.82 0.02
C ARG A 115 -11.80 20.09 1.43
N ARG A 116 -11.12 19.10 2.01
CA ARG A 116 -10.52 19.21 3.35
C ARG A 116 -9.16 18.52 3.41
N ARG A 117 -8.31 19.01 4.30
CA ARG A 117 -7.08 18.32 4.67
C ARG A 117 -7.42 17.10 5.53
N LEU A 118 -6.85 15.95 5.18
CA LEU A 118 -6.96 14.70 5.94
C LEU A 118 -5.78 14.52 6.89
N CYS A 119 -4.57 14.89 6.44
CA CYS A 119 -3.36 14.81 7.24
C CYS A 119 -2.49 16.06 7.00
N PRO A 120 -1.84 16.63 8.02
CA PRO A 120 -2.03 16.33 9.45
C PRO A 120 -3.40 16.79 9.98
N LEU A 121 -3.91 16.05 10.98
CA LEU A 121 -5.06 16.44 11.81
C LEU A 121 -4.73 17.65 12.69
#